data_AF-A0A2T2RUQ9-F1
#
_entry.id   AF-A0A2T2RUQ9-F1
#
_cell.length_a   1.000
_cell.length_b   1.000
_cell.length_c   1.000
_cell.angle_alpha   90.00
_cell.angle_beta   90.00
_cell.angle_gamma   90.00
#
_symmetry.space_group_name_H-M   'P 1'
#
loop_
_entity.id
_entity.type
_entity.pdbx_description
1 polymer ?
#
loop_
_entity_poly.entity_id
_entity_poly.type
_entity_poly.pdbx_seq_one_letter_code
_entity_poly.pdbx_strand_id
1 'polypeptide(L)' 'MEPSTIKEKVAQIESQRGVLMQLLEQPDLGTLRIDVNQALEELDELIEEFKRTFPEERMGS' A
#
# COMPACT_ATOMS: atom_id res chain seq x y z
N MET A 1 5.49 17.63 -9.38
CA MET A 1 4.88 17.27 -8.08
C MET A 1 5.99 17.31 -7.05
N GLU A 2 5.73 17.92 -5.90
CA GLU A 2 6.72 17.96 -4.81
C GLU A 2 6.84 16.56 -4.17
N PRO A 3 8.02 16.13 -3.71
CA PRO A 3 8.21 14.85 -3.02
C PRO A 3 7.27 14.66 -1.82
N SER A 4 6.89 15.75 -1.15
CA SER A 4 5.89 15.76 -0.07
C SER A 4 4.48 15.34 -0.54
N THR A 5 4.07 15.78 -1.73
CA THR A 5 2.79 15.36 -2.34
C THR A 5 2.78 13.86 -2.66
N ILE A 6 3.91 13.30 -3.07
CA ILE A 6 4.03 11.86 -3.35
C ILE A 6 4.00 11.05 -2.04
N LYS A 7 4.71 11.51 -1.00
CA LYS A 7 4.66 10.93 0.35
C LYS A 7 3.22 10.87 0.91
N GLU A 8 2.47 11.97 0.79
CA GLU A 8 1.08 12.03 1.27
C GLU A 8 0.17 11.05 0.52
N LYS A 9 0.32 10.94 -0.80
CA LYS A 9 -0.41 9.95 -1.61
C LYS A 9 -0.08 8.52 -1.20
N VAL A 10 1.18 8.22 -0.88
CA VAL A 10 1.58 6.88 -0.43
C VAL A 10 1.00 6.56 0.94
N ALA A 11 0.93 7.53 1.86
CA ALA A 11 0.24 7.34 3.14
C ALA A 11 -1.25 7.00 2.96
N GLN A 12 -1.92 7.60 1.96
CA GLN A 12 -3.30 7.24 1.61
C GLN A 12 -3.40 5.80 1.06
N ILE A 13 -2.44 5.40 0.21
CA ILE A 13 -2.34 4.04 -0.34
C ILE A 13 -2.12 3.00 0.77
N GLU A 14 -1.26 3.28 1.75
CA GLU A 14 -1.06 2.43 2.94
C GLU A 14 -2.35 2.28 3.76
N SER A 15 -3.13 3.37 3.91
CA SER A 15 -4.44 3.29 4.56
C SER A 15 -5.44 2.42 3.78
N GLN A 16 -5.45 2.51 2.44
CA GLN A 16 -6.33 1.71 1.58
C GLN A 16 -5.96 0.22 1.63
N ARG A 17 -4.67 -0.09 1.68
CA ARG A 17 -4.16 -1.44 1.92
C ARG A 17 -4.69 -2.01 3.23
N GLY A 18 -4.72 -1.22 4.31
CA GLY A 18 -5.30 -1.62 5.59
C GLY A 18 -6.79 -2.02 5.48
N VAL A 19 -7.57 -1.27 4.70
CA VAL A 19 -8.99 -1.59 4.44
C VAL A 19 -9.13 -2.91 3.68
N LEU A 20 -8.30 -3.17 2.68
CA LEU A 20 -8.32 -4.42 1.93
C LEU A 20 -7.91 -5.63 2.78
N MET A 21 -6.97 -5.46 3.73
CA MET A 21 -6.66 -6.50 4.71
C MET A 21 -7.87 -6.83 5.59
N GLN A 22 -8.57 -5.81 6.10
CA GLN A 22 -9.81 -6.03 6.88
C GLN A 22 -10.90 -6.70 6.04
N LEU A 23 -10.96 -6.39 4.75
CA LEU A 23 -11.90 -7.03 3.83
C LEU A 23 -11.58 -8.52 3.65
N LEU A 24 -10.30 -8.92 3.57
CA LEU A 24 -9.90 -10.34 3.49
C LEU A 24 -10.26 -11.18 4.72
N GLU A 25 -10.43 -10.54 5.89
CA GLU A 25 -10.86 -11.23 7.11
C GLU A 25 -12.32 -11.68 7.04
N GLN A 26 -13.13 -11.13 6.12
CA GLN A 26 -14.53 -11.52 5.97
C GLN A 26 -14.64 -12.91 5.29
N PRO A 27 -15.43 -13.84 5.85
CA PRO A 27 -15.52 -15.20 5.34
C PRO A 27 -16.29 -15.33 4.01
N ASP A 28 -17.17 -14.38 3.69
CA ASP A 28 -18.12 -14.45 2.57
C ASP A 28 -17.70 -13.64 1.33
N LEU A 29 -16.41 -13.44 1.09
CA LEU A 29 -15.92 -12.68 -0.07
C LEU A 29 -16.16 -13.37 -1.42
N GLY A 30 -16.28 -14.70 -1.44
CA GLY A 30 -16.40 -15.46 -2.68
C GLY A 30 -15.28 -15.13 -3.67
N THR A 31 -15.65 -14.81 -4.91
CA THR A 31 -14.69 -14.49 -5.99
C THR A 31 -13.94 -13.17 -5.76
N LEU A 32 -14.53 -12.23 -5.03
CA LEU A 32 -13.89 -10.93 -4.70
C LEU A 32 -12.59 -11.12 -3.92
N ARG A 33 -12.43 -12.26 -3.24
CA ARG A 33 -11.19 -12.62 -2.54
C ARG A 33 -9.99 -12.59 -3.49
N ILE A 34 -10.15 -13.05 -4.73
CA ILE A 34 -9.06 -13.09 -5.72
C ILE A 34 -8.66 -11.65 -6.08
N ASP A 35 -9.64 -10.81 -6.41
CA ASP A 35 -9.41 -9.42 -6.77
C ASP A 35 -8.77 -8.62 -5.61
N VAL A 36 -9.20 -8.88 -4.37
CA VAL A 36 -8.63 -8.22 -3.18
C VAL A 36 -7.19 -8.66 -2.91
N ASN A 37 -6.86 -9.94 -3.10
CA ASN A 37 -5.46 -10.39 -2.99
C ASN A 37 -4.60 -9.73 -4.07
N GLN A 38 -5.06 -9.71 -5.32
CA GLN A 38 -4.33 -9.07 -6.41
C GLN A 38 -4.11 -7.57 -6.13
N ALA A 39 -5.15 -6.86 -5.70
CA ALA A 39 -5.03 -5.45 -5.35
C ALA A 39 -4.04 -5.22 -4.19
N LEU A 40 -4.01 -6.10 -3.19
CA LEU A 40 -3.03 -6.03 -2.10
C LEU A 40 -1.59 -6.24 -2.60
N GLU A 41 -1.37 -7.19 -3.50
CA GLU A 41 -0.06 -7.43 -4.12
C GLU A 41 0.41 -6.20 -4.91
N GLU A 42 -0.47 -5.59 -5.72
CA GLU A 42 -0.15 -4.37 -6.47
C GLU A 42 0.17 -3.17 -5.55
N LEU A 43 -0.57 -3.01 -4.45
CA LEU A 43 -0.30 -1.96 -3.47
C LEU A 43 1.01 -2.21 -2.72
N ASP A 44 1.30 -3.46 -2.35
CA ASP A 44 2.55 -3.84 -1.71
C ASP A 44 3.75 -3.57 -2.63
N GLU A 45 3.68 -3.95 -3.90
CA GLU A 45 4.72 -3.64 -4.90
C GLU A 45 4.93 -2.13 -5.05
N LEU A 46 3.85 -1.35 -5.14
CA LEU A 46 3.92 0.11 -5.25
C LEU A 46 4.56 0.76 -4.01
N ILE A 47 4.21 0.29 -2.81
CA ILE A 47 4.78 0.80 -1.55
C ILE A 47 6.27 0.44 -1.47
N GLU A 48 6.65 -0.78 -1.87
CA GLU A 48 8.06 -1.19 -1.91
C GLU A 48 8.87 -0.38 -2.93
N GLU A 49 8.34 -0.15 -4.14
CA GLU A 49 8.98 0.70 -5.14
C GLU A 49 9.14 2.13 -4.63
N PHE A 50 8.12 2.67 -3.96
CA PHE A 50 8.21 3.98 -3.34
C PHE A 50 9.31 4.04 -2.28
N LYS A 51 9.39 3.07 -1.36
CA LYS A 51 10.44 2.98 -0.33
C LYS A 51 11.85 2.88 -0.94
N ARG A 52 11.98 2.24 -2.10
CA ARG A 52 13.25 2.14 -2.85
C ARG A 52 13.61 3.43 -3.57
N THR A 53 12.62 4.15 -4.08
CA THR A 53 12.80 5.42 -4.83
C THR A 53 13.04 6.60 -3.90
N PHE A 54 12.38 6.59 -2.75
CA PHE A 54 12.51 7.56 -1.67
C PHE A 54 12.96 6.84 -0.40
N PRO A 55 14.18 6.25 -0.40
CA PRO A 55 14.73 5.70 0.81
C PRO A 55 14.84 6.86 1.78
N GLU A 56 14.03 6.88 2.84
CA GLU A 56 14.19 7.86 3.90
C GLU A 56 15.67 7.85 4.32
N GLU A 57 16.26 9.04 4.37
CA GLU A 57 17.67 9.31 4.61
C GLU A 57 18.32 8.25 5.51
N ARG A 58 19.23 7.47 4.93
CA ARG A 58 20.18 6.68 5.70
C ARG A 58 21.06 7.68 6.48
N MET A 59 20.72 8.00 7.74
CA MET A 59 21.52 8.57 8.85
C MET A 59 20.93 9.82 9.55
N GLY A 60 20.90 9.73 10.89
CA GLY A 60 20.64 10.80 11.88
C GLY A 60 19.41 10.48 12.73
N SER A 61 19.44 9.87 13.93
CA SER A 61 20.28 10.15 15.13
C SER A 61 20.37 11.62 15.47
#